data_AF-A0A950EZC6-F1
#
_entry.id   AF-A0A950EZC6-F1
#
_cell.length_a   1.000
_cell.length_b   1.000
_cell.length_c   1.000
_cell.angle_alpha   90.00
_cell.angle_beta   90.00
_cell.angle_gamma   90.00
#
_symmetry.space_group_name_H-M   'P 1'
#
loop_
_entity.id
_entity.type
_entity.pdbx_description
1 polymer ?
#
loop_
_entity_poly.entity_id
_entity_poly.type
_entity_poly.pdbx_seq_one_letter_code
_entity_poly.pdbx_strand_id
1 'polypeptide(L)'
;MRRTTLWPLIASLAVLAVGLWWAFWPILVAMAVRWSNDPRYAHGYLVPMFSLAMLWIRRSQISGEELRSSSLGLALVALGAVILLV
;
A
#
# COMPACT_ATOMS: atom_id res chain seq x y z
N MET A 1 -23.13 0.14 25.01
CA MET A 1 -23.14 -0.65 23.76
C MET A 1 -23.15 0.28 22.56
N ARG A 2 -21.97 0.77 22.13
CA ARG A 2 -21.81 1.64 20.95
C ARG A 2 -21.53 0.74 19.74
N ARG A 3 -22.53 0.49 18.89
CA ARG A 3 -22.34 -0.06 17.53
C ARG A 3 -21.71 1.03 16.64
N THR A 4 -20.49 1.46 16.96
CA THR A 4 -19.79 2.49 16.18
C THR A 4 -19.16 1.84 14.93
N THR A 5 -19.77 2.08 13.78
CA THR A 5 -19.09 2.54 12.56
C THR A 5 -17.92 1.72 11.99
N LEU A 6 -17.92 0.39 12.06
CA LEU A 6 -16.92 -0.43 11.34
C LEU A 6 -17.11 -0.38 9.82
N TRP A 7 -18.36 -0.38 9.35
CA TRP A 7 -18.70 -0.32 7.93
C TRP A 7 -18.15 0.91 7.18
N PRO A 8 -18.34 2.16 7.66
CA PRO A 8 -17.77 3.31 6.98
C PRO A 8 -16.24 3.28 6.98
N LEU A 9 -15.59 2.79 8.05
CA LEU A 9 -14.13 2.62 8.07
C LEU A 9 -13.67 1.62 7.00
N ILE A 10 -14.29 0.44 6.94
CA ILE A 10 -13.98 -0.58 5.94
C ILE A 10 -14.21 -0.03 4.53
N ALA A 11 -15.31 0.68 4.30
CA ALA A 11 -15.61 1.31 3.02
C ALA A 11 -14.54 2.35 2.62
N SER A 12 -14.14 3.22 3.54
CA SER A 12 -13.07 4.20 3.28
C SER A 12 -11.73 3.54 2.97
N LEU A 13 -11.35 2.51 3.73
CA LEU A 13 -10.13 1.74 3.49
C LEU A 13 -10.18 0.99 2.15
N ALA A 14 -11.34 0.42 1.80
CA ALA A 14 -11.53 -0.26 0.52
C ALA A 14 -11.43 0.72 -0.67
N VAL A 15 -12.07 1.89 -0.58
CA VAL A 15 -11.97 2.94 -1.61
C VAL A 15 -10.52 3.39 -1.77
N LEU A 16 -9.81 3.62 -0.67
CA LEU A 16 -8.39 4.00 -0.71
C LEU A 16 -7.54 2.88 -1.35
N ALA A 17 -7.74 1.62 -0.95
CA ALA A 17 -7.01 0.48 -1.48
C ALA A 17 -7.25 0.30 -2.99
N VAL A 18 -8.51 0.41 -3.44
CA VAL A 18 -8.87 0.35 -4.86
C VAL A 18 -8.29 1.53 -5.63
N GLY A 19 -8.35 2.74 -5.07
CA GLY A 19 -7.77 3.94 -5.69
C GLY A 19 -6.25 3.82 -5.87
N LEU A 20 -5.54 3.35 -4.84
CA LEU A 20 -4.11 3.07 -4.92
C LEU A 20 -3.82 1.95 -5.93
N TRP A 21 -4.57 0.86 -5.89
CA TRP A 21 -4.40 -0.23 -6.86
C TRP A 21 -4.54 0.26 -8.30
N TRP A 22 -5.57 1.06 -8.57
CA TRP A 22 -5.81 1.67 -9.87
C TRP A 22 -4.69 2.63 -10.27
N ALA A 23 -4.29 3.55 -9.39
CA ALA A 23 -3.25 4.53 -9.67
C ALA A 23 -1.88 3.91 -9.96
N PHE A 24 -1.53 2.84 -9.23
CA PHE A 24 -0.24 2.15 -9.38
C PHE A 24 -0.25 1.04 -10.44
N TRP A 25 -1.41 0.70 -11.02
CA TRP A 25 -1.52 -0.37 -12.02
C TRP A 25 -0.54 -0.26 -13.20
N PRO A 26 -0.36 0.91 -13.85
CA PRO A 26 0.59 1.03 -14.97
C PRO A 26 2.03 0.76 -14.54
N ILE A 27 2.40 1.19 -13.33
CA ILE A 27 3.73 0.99 -12.75
C ILE A 27 3.95 -0.51 -12.49
N LEU A 28 2.97 -1.17 -11.87
CA LEU A 28 3.04 -2.62 -11.61
C LEU A 28 3.20 -3.42 -12.91
N VAL A 29 2.46 -3.06 -13.97
CA VAL A 29 2.60 -3.68 -15.30
C VAL A 29 3.99 -3.43 -15.88
N ALA A 30 4.49 -2.19 -15.85
CA ALA A 30 5.83 -1.87 -16.34
C ALA A 30 6.92 -2.64 -15.58
N MET A 31 6.78 -2.78 -14.26
CA MET A 31 7.68 -3.60 -13.44
C MET A 31 7.61 -5.07 -13.83
N ALA A 32 6.41 -5.64 -13.97
CA ALA A 32 6.23 -7.04 -14.36
C ALA A 32 6.86 -7.33 -15.74
N VAL A 33 6.65 -6.43 -16.71
CA VAL A 33 7.30 -6.51 -18.03
C VAL A 33 8.82 -6.45 -17.90
N ARG A 34 9.36 -5.52 -17.09
CA ARG A 34 10.80 -5.38 -16.90
C ARG A 34 11.42 -6.61 -16.25
N TRP A 35 10.80 -7.15 -15.21
CA TRP A 35 11.29 -8.33 -14.51
C TRP A 35 11.20 -9.59 -15.37
N SER A 36 10.19 -9.69 -16.24
CA SER A 36 10.04 -10.85 -17.12
C SER A 36 11.03 -10.84 -18.30
N ASN A 37 11.41 -9.66 -18.79
CA ASN A 37 12.15 -9.52 -20.05
C ASN A 37 13.62 -9.10 -19.90
N ASP A 38 14.04 -8.55 -18.75
CA ASP A 38 15.45 -8.22 -18.49
C ASP A 38 16.04 -9.19 -17.45
N PRO A 39 16.95 -10.11 -17.85
CA PRO A 39 17.57 -11.07 -16.95
C PRO A 39 18.25 -10.44 -15.73
N ARG A 40 18.73 -9.19 -15.85
CA ARG A 40 19.37 -8.46 -14.75
C ARG A 40 18.37 -8.06 -13.66
N TYR A 41 17.09 -7.93 -14.00
CA TYR A 41 16.01 -7.49 -13.11
C TYR A 41 15.01 -8.61 -12.77
N ALA A 42 15.25 -9.85 -13.20
CA ALA A 42 14.36 -11.00 -12.94
C ALA A 42 14.12 -11.25 -11.44
N HIS A 43 15.09 -10.90 -10.59
CA HIS A 43 15.00 -11.00 -9.13
C HIS A 43 14.00 -10.00 -8.50
N GLY A 44 13.44 -9.08 -9.29
CA GLY A 44 12.49 -8.07 -8.80
C GLY A 44 11.24 -8.65 -8.16
N TYR A 45 10.79 -9.84 -8.59
CA TYR A 45 9.66 -10.55 -7.97
C TYR A 45 9.91 -10.97 -6.52
N LEU A 46 11.16 -11.04 -6.06
CA LEU A 46 11.49 -11.36 -4.67
C LEU A 46 11.13 -10.23 -3.71
N VAL A 47 11.15 -8.97 -4.19
CA VAL A 47 10.89 -7.79 -3.36
C VAL A 47 9.50 -7.84 -2.71
N PRO A 48 8.37 -7.96 -3.43
CA PRO A 48 7.05 -8.01 -2.80
C PRO A 48 6.90 -9.21 -1.86
N MET A 49 7.46 -10.38 -2.20
CA MET A 49 7.43 -11.55 -1.31
C MET A 49 8.20 -11.28 -0.01
N PHE A 50 9.39 -10.68 -0.09
CA PHE A 50 10.20 -10.37 1.07
C PHE A 50 9.56 -9.30 1.95
N SER A 51 8.95 -8.27 1.35
CA SER A 51 8.19 -7.25 2.08
C SER A 51 7.02 -7.85 2.86
N LEU A 52 6.25 -8.77 2.25
CA LEU A 52 5.17 -9.49 2.93
C LEU A 52 5.68 -10.39 4.05
N ALA A 53 6.80 -11.10 3.83
CA ALA A 53 7.42 -11.93 4.85
C ALA A 53 7.92 -11.09 6.04
N MET A 54 8.57 -9.94 5.79
CA MET A 54 8.99 -9.02 6.84
C MET A 54 7.80 -8.47 7.63
N LEU A 55 6.73 -8.08 6.94
CA LEU A 55 5.50 -7.61 7.58
C LEU A 55 4.92 -8.69 8.50
N TRP A 56 4.89 -9.95 8.03
CA TRP A 56 4.41 -11.09 8.80
C TRP A 56 5.27 -11.36 10.05
N ILE A 57 6.60 -11.36 9.90
CA ILE A 57 7.54 -11.58 11.00
C ILE A 57 7.38 -10.50 12.08
N ARG A 58 7.17 -9.24 11.68
CA ARG A 58 7.06 -8.09 12.59
C ARG A 58 5.64 -7.80 13.06
N ARG A 59 4.64 -8.61 12.70
CA ARG A 59 3.22 -8.33 13.00
C ARG A 59 2.95 -8.13 14.50
N SER A 60 3.71 -8.79 15.38
CA SER A 60 3.58 -8.67 16.84
C SER A 60 4.05 -7.30 17.37
N GLN A 61 4.91 -6.60 16.63
CA GLN A 61 5.33 -5.23 16.94
C GLN A 61 4.22 -4.22 16.59
N ILE A 62 3.29 -4.60 15.71
CA ILE A 62 2.22 -3.72 15.19
C ILE A 62 0.94 -3.84 16.03
N SER A 63 0.75 -4.96 16.74
CA SER A 63 -0.49 -5.29 17.46
C SER A 63 -0.77 -4.48 18.74
N GLY A 64 0.09 -3.54 19.11
CA GLY A 64 -0.03 -2.74 20.34
C GLY A 64 -0.32 -1.25 20.16
N GLU A 65 -0.34 -0.75 18.93
CA GLU A 65 -0.56 0.69 18.68
C GLU A 65 -2.05 1.01 18.44
N GLU A 66 -2.54 2.05 19.12
CA GLU A 66 -3.85 2.62 18.83
C GLU A 66 -3.82 3.32 17.47
N LEU A 67 -4.72 2.95 16.56
CA LEU A 67 -4.88 3.62 15.27
C LEU A 67 -5.29 5.08 15.49
N ARG A 68 -4.36 6.00 15.26
CA ARG A 68 -4.58 7.44 15.35
C ARG A 68 -4.69 8.07 13.97
N SER A 69 -5.67 8.95 13.82
CA SER A 69 -5.76 9.80 12.63
C SER A 69 -4.64 10.83 12.64
N SER A 70 -3.95 11.00 11.50
CA SER A 70 -2.88 11.98 11.32
C SER A 70 -3.15 12.83 10.09
N SER A 71 -3.40 14.13 10.30
CA SER A 71 -3.58 15.10 9.21
C SER A 71 -2.30 15.28 8.39
N LEU A 72 -1.13 15.15 9.02
CA LEU A 72 0.16 15.18 8.34
C LEU A 72 0.31 13.97 7.41
N GLY A 73 -0.13 12.79 7.85
CA GLY A 73 -0.16 11.60 7.00
C GLY A 73 -1.00 11.81 5.74
N LEU A 74 -2.15 12.47 5.86
CA LEU A 74 -2.99 12.82 4.72
C LEU A 74 -2.31 13.82 3.77
N ALA A 75 -1.63 14.84 4.32
CA ALA A 75 -0.87 15.80 3.51
C ALA A 75 0.26 15.11 2.71
N LEU A 76 0.94 14.13 3.31
CA LEU A 76 1.98 13.34 2.61
C LEU A 76 1.40 12.47 1.50
N VAL A 77 0.25 11.82 1.71
CA VAL A 77 -0.43 11.05 0.67
C VAL A 77 -0.86 11.96 -0.49
N ALA A 78 -1.40 13.14 -0.19
CA ALA A 78 -1.78 14.12 -1.21
C ALA A 78 -0.56 14.62 -2.01
N LEU A 79 0.56 14.89 -1.34
CA LEU A 79 1.81 15.28 -2.00
C LEU A 79 2.31 14.16 -2.93
N GLY A 80 2.29 12.90 -2.48
CA GLY A 80 2.66 11.75 -3.30
C GLY A 80 1.75 11.60 -4.52
N ALA A 81 0.44 11.83 -4.37
CA ALA A 81 -0.49 11.82 -5.49
C ALA A 81 -0.21 12.94 -6.50
N VAL A 82 0.16 14.15 -6.04
CA VAL A 82 0.57 15.24 -6.93
C VAL A 82 1.84 14.87 -7.69
N ILE A 83 2.85 14.31 -7.00
CA ILE A 83 4.09 13.86 -7.65
C ILE A 83 3.80 12.79 -8.71
N LEU A 84 2.86 11.88 -8.45
CA LEU A 84 2.48 10.83 -9.40
C LEU A 84 1.80 11.39 -10.67
N LEU A 85 1.14 12.55 -10.57
CA LEU A 85 0.45 13.20 -11.69
C LEU A 85 1.38 14.03 -12.58
N VAL A 86 2.57 14.39 -12.08
CA VAL A 86 3.60 15.16 -12.80
C VAL A 86 4.52 14.20 -13.56
#